data_AF-A0A9Q0XLY1-F1
#
_entry.id   AF-A0A9Q0XLY1-F1
#
_cell.length_a   1.000
_cell.length_b   1.000
_cell.length_c   1.000
_cell.angle_alpha   90.00
_cell.angle_beta   90.00
_cell.angle_gamma   90.00
#
_symmetry.space_group_name_H-M   'P 1'
#
loop_
_entity.id
_entity.type
_entity.pdbx_description
1 polymer ?
#
loop_
_entity_poly.entity_id
_entity_poly.type
_entity_poly.pdbx_seq_one_letter_code
_entity_poly.pdbx_strand_id
1 'polypeptide(L)'
;MPLVGFLLWAILLIVGWWPSSSKDYLFATPRVQLTFKELKATGTAHFFTFLLNSTDYRILLKDEDHDRMYVGSKDYILSLDLHDINREPLI
;
A
#
# COMPACT_ATOMS: atom_id res chain seq x y z
N MET A 1 -43.47 -43.22 21.61
CA MET A 1 -42.17 -43.23 20.90
C MET A 1 -41.73 -41.82 20.47
N PRO A 2 -41.59 -40.81 21.37
CA PRO A 2 -41.19 -39.45 20.97
C PRO A 2 -39.67 -39.19 21.07
N LEU A 3 -38.93 -40.00 21.84
CA LEU A 3 -37.51 -39.76 22.15
C LEU A 3 -36.58 -39.83 20.92
N VAL A 4 -36.88 -40.70 19.96
CA VAL A 4 -36.06 -40.87 18.74
C VAL A 4 -36.17 -39.65 17.82
N GLY A 5 -37.36 -39.03 17.74
CA GLY A 5 -37.59 -37.84 16.92
C GLY A 5 -36.84 -36.61 17.44
N PHE A 6 -36.80 -36.43 18.76
CA PHE A 6 -36.02 -35.37 19.40
C PHE A 6 -34.51 -35.52 19.16
N LEU A 7 -34.02 -36.77 19.16
CA LEU A 7 -32.61 -37.05 18.95
C LEU A 7 -32.18 -36.77 17.49
N LEU A 8 -33.03 -37.09 16.51
CA LEU A 8 -32.81 -36.74 15.10
C LEU A 8 -32.83 -35.23 14.85
N TRP A 9 -33.74 -34.49 15.50
CA TRP A 9 -33.79 -33.04 15.43
C TRP A 9 -32.56 -32.38 16.06
N ALA A 10 -32.09 -32.90 17.20
CA ALA A 10 -30.86 -32.43 17.83
C ALA A 10 -29.64 -32.61 16.92
N ILE A 11 -29.53 -33.76 16.23
CA ILE A 11 -28.43 -34.03 15.28
C ILE A 11 -28.48 -33.06 14.09
N LEU A 12 -29.66 -32.79 13.53
CA LEU A 12 -29.81 -31.84 12.42
C LEU A 12 -29.43 -30.41 12.82
N LEU A 13 -29.75 -29.97 14.05
CA LEU A 13 -29.33 -28.67 14.56
C LEU A 13 -27.81 -28.58 14.76
N ILE A 14 -27.14 -29.67 15.15
CA ILE A 14 -25.68 -29.70 15.31
C ILE A 14 -24.99 -29.67 13.93
N VAL A 15 -25.51 -30.39 12.94
CA VAL A 15 -24.94 -30.42 11.57
C VAL A 15 -25.21 -29.12 10.81
N GLY A 16 -26.38 -28.50 10.99
CA GLY A 16 -26.73 -27.22 10.37
C GLY A 16 -25.94 -26.03 10.90
N TRP A 17 -25.25 -26.21 12.03
CA TRP A 17 -24.40 -25.18 12.65
C TRP A 17 -22.91 -25.35 12.38
N TRP A 18 -22.52 -26.20 11.42
CA TRP A 18 -21.16 -26.10 10.92
C TRP A 18 -20.99 -24.71 10.30
N PRO A 19 -20.05 -23.87 10.79
CA PRO A 19 -19.68 -22.69 10.04
C PRO A 19 -19.20 -23.18 8.68
N SER A 20 -19.97 -22.91 7.63
CA SER A 20 -19.47 -22.97 6.26
C SER A 20 -18.27 -22.06 6.24
N SER A 21 -17.06 -22.66 6.28
CA SER A 21 -15.80 -21.94 6.32
C SER A 21 -15.83 -20.88 5.25
N SER A 22 -15.89 -19.63 5.70
CA SER A 22 -15.96 -18.44 4.87
C SER A 22 -14.85 -18.51 3.85
N LYS A 23 -15.18 -18.27 2.57
CA LYS A 23 -14.23 -18.24 1.46
C LYS A 23 -13.00 -17.45 1.87
N ASP A 24 -11.85 -18.10 1.91
CA ASP A 24 -10.56 -17.49 2.16
C ASP A 24 -10.33 -16.41 1.11
N TYR A 25 -10.48 -15.14 1.49
CA TYR A 25 -9.89 -14.05 0.74
C TYR A 25 -8.38 -14.18 0.92
N LEU A 26 -7.75 -15.03 0.11
CA LEU A 26 -6.29 -15.11 0.04
C LEU A 26 -5.81 -13.77 -0.52
N PHE A 27 -5.51 -12.83 0.37
CA PHE A 27 -4.84 -11.59 0.01
C PHE A 27 -3.58 -11.96 -0.77
N ALA A 28 -3.44 -11.38 -1.96
CA ALA A 28 -2.27 -11.60 -2.81
C ALA A 28 -1.02 -11.22 -2.01
N THR A 29 -0.26 -12.23 -1.57
CA THR A 29 0.94 -12.03 -0.79
C THR A 29 2.05 -11.53 -1.73
N PRO A 30 2.69 -10.39 -1.43
CA PRO A 30 3.77 -9.89 -2.27
C PRO A 30 4.93 -10.88 -2.30
N ARG A 31 5.44 -11.15 -3.51
CA ARG A 31 6.53 -12.13 -3.71
C ARG A 31 7.86 -11.68 -3.11
N VAL A 32 8.07 -10.37 -3.04
CA VAL A 32 9.27 -9.75 -2.48
C VAL A 32 8.80 -8.66 -1.53
N GLN A 33 9.22 -8.74 -0.28
CA GLN A 33 9.02 -7.70 0.73
C GLN A 33 10.39 -7.17 1.10
N LEU A 34 10.59 -5.86 0.93
CA LEU A 34 11.81 -5.18 1.32
C LEU A 34 11.47 -4.13 2.36
N THR A 35 12.23 -4.13 3.45
CA THR A 35 12.24 -3.03 4.41
C THR A 35 12.88 -1.79 3.78
N PHE A 36 12.62 -0.61 4.34
CA PHE A 36 13.24 0.64 3.85
C PHE A 36 14.77 0.56 3.81
N LYS A 37 15.39 -0.10 4.80
CA LYS A 37 16.85 -0.27 4.86
C LYS A 37 17.36 -1.13 3.69
N GLU A 38 16.65 -2.21 3.36
CA GLU A 38 17.00 -3.09 2.24
C GLU A 38 16.80 -2.38 0.90
N LEU A 39 15.67 -1.69 0.71
CA LEU A 39 15.40 -0.90 -0.50
C LEU A 39 16.42 0.23 -0.71
N LYS A 40 16.88 0.86 0.37
CA LYS A 40 17.96 1.86 0.28
C LYS A 40 19.29 1.21 -0.09
N ALA A 41 19.57 0.01 0.41
CA ALA A 41 20.80 -0.72 0.12
C ALA A 41 20.87 -1.24 -1.33
N THR A 42 19.74 -1.48 -2.01
CA THR A 42 19.74 -1.88 -3.43
C THR A 42 20.12 -0.75 -4.38
N GLY A 43 20.06 0.51 -3.94
CA GLY A 43 20.33 1.67 -4.78
C GLY A 43 19.29 1.89 -5.90
N THR A 44 18.17 1.19 -5.85
CA THR A 44 17.11 1.25 -6.89
C THR A 44 16.04 2.30 -6.59
N ALA A 45 16.04 2.89 -5.40
CA ALA A 45 15.09 3.92 -5.00
C ALA A 45 15.83 5.21 -4.64
N HIS A 46 15.39 6.30 -5.23
CA HIS A 46 15.86 7.65 -4.91
C HIS A 46 14.88 8.31 -3.95
N PHE A 47 15.43 8.91 -2.89
CA PHE A 47 14.65 9.63 -1.89
C PHE A 47 15.02 11.10 -1.94
N PHE A 48 14.01 11.97 -1.84
CA PHE A 48 14.23 13.40 -1.78
C PHE A 48 14.86 13.76 -0.43
N THR A 49 16.05 14.36 -0.46
CA THR A 49 16.86 14.66 0.73
C THR A 49 16.99 16.15 1.02
N PHE A 50 16.46 17.02 0.15
CA PHE A 50 16.61 18.45 0.32
C PHE A 50 15.72 18.96 1.46
N LEU A 51 16.32 19.61 2.44
CA LEU A 51 15.59 20.29 3.50
C LEU A 51 15.17 21.67 3.00
N LEU A 52 14.11 21.73 2.21
CA LEU A 52 13.28 22.93 2.26
C LEU A 52 12.58 22.92 3.62
N ASN A 53 12.51 24.07 4.28
CA ASN A 53 11.72 24.26 5.51
C ASN A 53 10.21 24.25 5.19
N SER A 54 9.79 23.25 4.44
CA SER A 54 8.46 23.04 3.92
C SER A 54 8.05 21.60 4.19
N THR A 55 6.75 21.41 4.33
CA THR A 55 6.13 20.11 4.55
C THR A 55 5.06 19.92 3.50
N ASP A 56 4.44 18.75 3.50
CA ASP A 56 3.21 18.52 2.76
C ASP A 56 3.31 18.32 1.24
N TYR A 57 4.22 17.45 0.80
CA TYR A 57 4.48 17.10 -0.61
C TYR A 57 3.40 16.18 -1.22
N ARG A 58 2.14 16.64 -1.28
CA ARG A 58 0.99 15.81 -1.70
C ARG A 58 0.59 15.97 -3.17
N ILE A 59 0.83 17.14 -3.76
CA ILE A 59 0.44 17.42 -5.15
C ILE A 59 1.58 17.00 -6.06
N LEU A 60 1.31 16.11 -7.00
CA LEU A 60 2.30 15.50 -7.87
C LEU A 60 1.85 15.64 -9.33
N LEU A 61 2.67 16.27 -10.16
CA LEU A 61 2.48 16.36 -11.60
C LEU A 61 3.76 15.89 -12.29
N LYS A 62 3.64 14.81 -13.05
CA LYS A 62 4.72 14.29 -13.89
C LYS A 62 4.62 14.93 -15.27
N ASP A 63 5.71 15.53 -15.72
CA ASP A 63 5.88 16.07 -17.07
C ASP A 63 6.99 15.26 -17.76
N GLU A 64 6.57 14.31 -18.59
CA GLU A 64 7.49 13.43 -19.31
C GLU A 64 8.19 14.13 -20.47
N ASP A 65 7.57 15.14 -21.08
CA ASP A 65 8.13 15.85 -22.23
C ASP A 65 9.32 16.73 -21.82
N HIS A 66 9.28 17.27 -20.60
CA HIS A 66 10.33 18.12 -20.06
C HIS A 66 11.29 17.40 -19.10
N ASP A 67 11.12 16.09 -18.90
CA ASP A 67 11.87 15.30 -17.91
C ASP A 67 11.76 15.85 -16.47
N ARG A 68 10.58 16.39 -16.10
CA ARG A 68 10.36 17.04 -14.79
C ARG A 68 9.25 16.42 -13.96
N MET A 69 9.43 16.49 -12.65
CA MET A 69 8.39 16.21 -11.66
C MET A 69 8.09 17.48 -10.88
N TYR A 70 6.88 17.99 -11.02
CA TYR A 70 6.40 19.13 -10.25
C TYR A 70 5.74 18.64 -8.95
N VAL A 71 6.19 19.18 -7.84
CA VAL A 71 5.70 18.80 -6.51
C VAL A 71 5.21 20.03 -5.77
N GLY A 72 3.92 20.06 -5.44
CA GLY A 72 3.35 21.08 -4.56
C GLY A 72 3.58 20.72 -3.11
N SER A 73 4.17 21.67 -2.36
CA SER A 73 4.29 21.65 -0.90
C SER A 73 3.49 22.80 -0.30
N LYS A 74 3.52 22.94 1.03
CA LYS A 74 2.74 23.97 1.74
C LYS A 74 2.95 25.40 1.22
N ASP A 75 4.20 25.75 0.91
CA ASP A 75 4.61 27.13 0.58
C ASP A 75 5.41 27.22 -0.73
N TYR A 76 5.67 26.09 -1.38
CA TYR A 76 6.52 26.02 -2.57
C TYR A 76 5.93 25.09 -3.63
N ILE A 77 6.31 25.35 -4.87
CA ILE A 77 6.19 24.39 -5.97
C ILE A 77 7.61 24.05 -6.38
N LEU A 78 7.95 22.77 -6.33
CA LEU A 78 9.29 22.28 -6.68
C LEU A 78 9.28 21.75 -8.11
N SER A 79 10.30 22.11 -8.89
CA SER A 79 10.58 21.48 -10.18
C SER A 79 11.79 20.55 -10.04
N LEU A 80 11.51 19.25 -9.94
CA LEU A 80 12.51 18.20 -9.77
C LEU A 80 12.84 17.54 -11.12
N ASP A 81 14.07 17.07 -11.29
CA ASP A 81 14.48 16.27 -12.45
C ASP A 81 13.99 14.81 -12.28
N LEU A 82 13.42 14.21 -13.33
CA LEU A 82 12.91 12.83 -13.28
C LEU A 82 14.00 11.77 -13.14
N HIS A 83 15.22 12.04 -13.62
CA HIS A 83 16.35 11.11 -13.53
C HIS A 83 17.02 11.19 -12.16
N ASP A 84 17.09 12.40 -11.58
CA ASP A 84 17.63 12.61 -10.25
C ASP A 84 16.88 13.72 -9.51
N ILE A 85 15.94 13.32 -8.67
CA ILE A 85 15.12 14.22 -7.86
C ILE A 85 15.92 15.06 -6.85
N ASN A 86 17.20 14.72 -6.59
CA ASN A 86 18.07 15.48 -5.69
C ASN A 86 19.00 16.44 -6.44
N ARG A 87 19.00 16.42 -7.78
CA ARG A 87 19.68 17.44 -8.57
C ARG A 87 19.04 18.79 -8.25
N GLU A 88 19.87 19.80 -8.00
CA GLU A 88 19.48 21.11 -7.44
C GLU A 88 18.05 21.53 -7.86
N PRO A 89 17.08 21.50 -6.92
CA PRO A 89 15.69 21.79 -7.26
C PRO A 89 15.57 23.26 -7.67
N LEU A 90 14.97 23.51 -8.82
CA LEU A 90 14.63 24.86 -9.25
C LEU A 90 13.34 25.27 -8.51
N ILE A 91 13.39 26.40 -7.80
CA ILE A 91 12.32 26.97 -6.98
C ILE A 91 11.66 28.12 -7.73
#